data_AF-A0AAV0YVY3-F1
#
_entry.id   AF-A0AAV0YVY3-F1
#
_cell.length_a   1.000
_cell.length_b   1.000
_cell.length_c   1.000
_cell.angle_alpha   90.00
_cell.angle_beta   90.00
_cell.angle_gamma   90.00
#
_symmetry.space_group_name_H-M   'P 1'
#
loop_
_entity.id
_entity.type
_entity.pdbx_description
1 polymer ?
#
loop_
_entity_poly.entity_id
_entity_poly.type
_entity_poly.pdbx_seq_one_letter_code
_entity_poly.pdbx_strand_id
1 'polypeptide(L)'
;MKNPETILERLSITMGELRARYPTKEDWLMSIPPVSSNSHIKPTSVNRFFTSNIRTRGMAFYEAYAAAKESNDEKELCTNVASMLCDVHDGFRSSVEEALHGIGVIPTVVWLPADKDVADGLVWPLILIIFGCCIIMLLKKLTDEVNFKYFMNNSISELKQILGYDADLDIPFDFEKAIEIRRDLGYSSRLRQDAIRFILKKSNSTAQKDRKISGVCHYLCNVLAWSEMRHFKVIKESLVKPKSLILLHPRIARQVEAFTKACESVQSHICPQFFMFLAPVSDVIQARPSRFRTLIAIAQELERKGNNCPIPVKGADWKVVQDLVKLHRDTYGCNSS
;
A
#
# COMPACT_ATOMS: atom_id res chain seq x y z
N MET A 1 -6.51 34.28 16.96
CA MET A 1 -6.78 32.83 17.12
C MET A 1 -7.99 32.49 16.26
N LYS A 2 -7.93 31.44 15.43
CA LYS A 2 -9.10 31.00 14.65
C LYS A 2 -10.20 30.54 15.62
N ASN A 3 -11.47 30.77 15.29
CA ASN A 3 -12.60 30.37 16.13
C ASN A 3 -12.54 28.84 16.40
N PRO A 4 -12.43 28.38 17.66
CA PRO A 4 -12.31 26.95 17.98
C PRO A 4 -13.46 26.10 17.43
N GLU A 5 -14.68 26.65 17.33
CA GLU A 5 -15.82 25.95 16.73
C GLU A 5 -15.58 25.61 15.26
N THR A 6 -14.89 26.50 14.53
CA THR A 6 -14.56 26.24 13.11
C THR A 6 -13.59 25.07 12.91
N ILE A 7 -12.76 24.71 13.90
CA ILE A 7 -11.82 23.59 13.75
C ILE A 7 -12.54 22.25 13.88
N LEU A 8 -13.41 22.12 14.89
CA LEU A 8 -14.19 20.89 15.11
C LEU A 8 -15.17 20.66 13.96
N GLU A 9 -15.82 21.71 13.50
CA GLU A 9 -16.73 21.64 12.37
C GLU A 9 -16.00 21.25 11.08
N ARG A 10 -14.87 21.91 10.76
CA ARG A 10 -14.03 21.54 9.61
C ARG A 10 -13.57 20.09 9.66
N LEU A 11 -13.03 19.64 10.80
CA LEU A 11 -12.59 18.25 10.94
C LEU A 11 -13.75 17.27 10.80
N SER A 12 -14.93 17.59 11.35
CA SER A 12 -16.12 16.74 11.23
C SER A 12 -16.58 16.61 9.78
N ILE A 13 -16.61 17.72 9.04
CA ILE A 13 -16.98 17.75 7.61
C ILE A 13 -15.95 16.95 6.80
N THR A 14 -14.68 17.35 6.86
CA THR A 14 -13.59 16.74 6.09
C THR A 14 -13.47 15.24 6.36
N MET A 15 -13.51 14.81 7.63
CA MET A 15 -13.40 13.40 7.98
C MET A 15 -14.68 12.61 7.70
N GLY A 16 -15.86 13.25 7.78
CA GLY A 16 -17.14 12.66 7.38
C GLY A 16 -17.19 12.31 5.89
N GLU A 17 -16.48 13.10 5.08
CA GLU A 17 -16.42 13.00 3.62
C GLU A 17 -15.24 12.16 3.10
N LEU A 18 -14.35 11.68 3.97
CA LEU A 18 -13.33 10.67 3.61
C LEU A 18 -14.00 9.36 3.21
N ARG A 19 -14.36 9.26 1.93
CA ARG A 19 -14.90 8.08 1.28
C ARG A 19 -13.96 7.68 0.15
N ALA A 20 -13.98 6.39 -0.20
CA ALA A 20 -13.26 5.93 -1.39
C ALA A 20 -13.82 6.65 -2.61
N ARG A 21 -12.94 7.14 -3.48
CA ARG A 21 -13.31 7.72 -4.77
C ARG A 21 -12.49 7.07 -5.86
N TYR A 22 -13.14 6.76 -6.96
CA TYR A 22 -12.53 6.11 -8.11
C TYR A 22 -12.52 7.12 -9.27
N PRO A 23 -11.33 7.55 -9.73
CA PRO A 23 -11.18 8.56 -10.76
C PRO A 23 -11.72 8.06 -12.11
N THR A 24 -12.25 9.01 -12.87
CA THR A 24 -12.59 8.84 -14.28
C THR A 24 -11.33 8.73 -15.13
N LYS A 25 -11.48 8.41 -16.42
CA LYS A 25 -10.34 8.34 -17.34
C LYS A 25 -9.68 9.71 -17.51
N GLU A 26 -10.48 10.76 -17.48
CA GLU A 26 -10.09 12.15 -17.64
C GLU A 26 -9.27 12.63 -16.43
N ASP A 27 -9.69 12.28 -15.21
CA ASP A 27 -8.96 12.58 -13.98
C ASP A 27 -7.52 12.03 -14.00
N TRP A 28 -7.33 10.86 -14.60
CA TRP A 28 -6.01 10.24 -14.73
C TRP A 28 -5.09 10.99 -15.67
N LEU A 29 -5.62 11.51 -16.78
CA LEU A 29 -4.83 12.24 -17.77
C LEU A 29 -4.27 13.54 -17.18
N MET A 30 -5.03 14.17 -16.28
CA MET A 30 -4.62 15.40 -15.59
C MET A 30 -3.65 15.16 -14.42
N SER A 31 -3.49 13.91 -13.97
CA SER A 31 -2.74 13.55 -12.76
C SER A 31 -1.41 12.86 -13.05
N ILE A 32 -0.86 13.00 -14.26
CA ILE A 32 0.43 12.42 -14.64
C ILE A 32 1.53 13.39 -14.17
N PRO A 33 2.27 13.08 -13.08
CA PRO A 33 3.40 13.91 -12.72
C PRO A 33 4.49 13.81 -13.81
N PRO A 34 5.24 14.90 -14.07
CA PRO A 34 6.36 14.85 -14.98
C PRO A 34 7.39 13.83 -14.49
N VAL A 35 7.92 13.04 -15.43
CA VAL A 35 8.97 12.05 -15.15
C VAL A 35 10.24 12.79 -14.75
N SER A 36 10.60 12.73 -13.48
CA SER A 36 11.86 13.28 -12.95
C SER A 36 13.01 12.32 -13.29
N SER A 37 13.71 12.60 -14.39
CA SER A 37 14.79 11.75 -14.93
C SER A 37 16.17 11.98 -14.27
N ASN A 38 16.25 12.16 -12.95
CA ASN A 38 17.51 12.62 -12.32
C ASN A 38 17.95 11.75 -11.12
N SER A 39 18.23 10.48 -11.38
CA SER A 39 19.17 9.75 -10.51
C SER A 39 20.18 8.99 -11.37
N HIS A 40 21.36 9.58 -11.55
CA HIS A 40 22.51 8.91 -12.15
C HIS A 40 23.15 7.98 -11.11
N ILE A 41 22.48 6.87 -10.80
CA ILE A 41 23.08 5.80 -10.01
C ILE A 41 23.95 4.99 -10.96
N LYS A 42 25.24 4.83 -10.61
CA LYS A 42 26.12 3.98 -11.40
C LYS A 42 25.64 2.53 -11.29
N PRO A 43 25.50 1.81 -12.40
CA PRO A 43 25.12 0.41 -12.37
C PRO A 43 26.18 -0.41 -11.64
N THR A 44 25.72 -1.38 -10.87
CA THR A 44 26.53 -2.23 -9.97
C THR A 44 26.38 -3.71 -10.28
N SER A 45 25.29 -4.11 -10.93
CA SER A 45 25.07 -5.48 -11.40
C SER A 45 24.28 -5.54 -12.69
N VAL A 46 24.39 -6.67 -13.38
CA VAL A 46 23.69 -6.99 -14.63
C VAL A 46 22.95 -8.30 -14.40
N ASN A 47 21.62 -8.25 -14.38
CA ASN A 47 20.79 -9.39 -14.01
C ASN A 47 19.88 -9.81 -15.17
N ARG A 48 19.55 -11.10 -15.26
CA ARG A 48 18.67 -11.64 -16.29
C ARG A 48 17.23 -11.17 -16.03
N PHE A 49 16.62 -10.59 -17.06
CA PHE A 49 15.24 -10.13 -17.03
C PHE A 49 14.44 -10.96 -18.02
N PHE A 50 13.64 -11.90 -17.53
CA PHE A 50 12.88 -12.81 -18.36
C PHE A 50 11.69 -12.09 -19.00
N THR A 51 11.51 -12.27 -20.30
CA THR A 51 10.35 -11.78 -21.03
C THR A 51 9.87 -12.82 -22.04
N SER A 52 8.56 -12.82 -22.31
CA SER A 52 7.93 -13.72 -23.24
C SER A 52 7.09 -12.94 -24.24
N ASN A 53 6.75 -13.56 -25.38
CA ASN A 53 5.76 -13.01 -26.28
C ASN A 53 4.38 -13.06 -25.59
N ILE A 54 3.47 -12.14 -25.94
CA ILE A 54 2.08 -12.12 -25.44
C ILE A 54 1.34 -13.46 -25.59
N ARG A 55 1.75 -14.27 -26.58
CA ARG A 55 1.19 -15.61 -26.86
C ARG A 55 1.72 -16.71 -25.93
N THR A 56 2.79 -16.46 -25.18
CA THR A 56 3.53 -17.43 -24.36
C THR A 56 3.70 -16.94 -22.92
N ARG A 57 2.80 -16.05 -22.49
CA ARG A 57 2.75 -15.58 -21.10
C ARG A 57 2.67 -16.77 -20.15
N GLY A 58 3.40 -16.69 -19.05
CA GLY A 58 3.53 -17.77 -18.09
C GLY A 58 4.91 -18.40 -18.06
N MET A 59 5.58 -18.59 -19.22
CA MET A 59 6.93 -19.18 -19.23
C MET A 59 7.96 -18.28 -18.57
N ALA A 60 8.02 -17.01 -19.00
CA ALA A 60 8.92 -16.03 -18.37
C ALA A 60 8.55 -15.77 -16.92
N PHE A 61 7.26 -15.84 -16.59
CA PHE A 61 6.81 -15.77 -15.20
C PHE A 61 7.37 -16.93 -14.37
N TYR A 62 7.28 -18.16 -14.87
CA TYR A 62 7.72 -19.35 -14.15
C TYR A 62 9.23 -19.38 -13.94
N GLU A 63 10.01 -19.12 -14.99
CA GLU A 63 11.48 -19.04 -14.89
C GLU A 63 11.91 -17.95 -13.90
N ALA A 64 11.28 -16.78 -13.98
CA ALA A 64 11.53 -15.70 -13.02
C ALA A 64 11.11 -16.10 -11.61
N TYR A 65 9.98 -16.78 -11.44
CA TYR A 65 9.52 -17.23 -10.13
C TYR A 65 10.47 -18.26 -9.50
N ALA A 66 10.90 -19.26 -10.26
CA ALA A 66 11.87 -20.25 -9.83
C ALA A 66 13.19 -19.59 -9.41
N ALA A 67 13.74 -18.71 -10.27
CA ALA A 67 14.95 -17.97 -9.97
C ALA A 67 14.79 -17.05 -8.74
N ALA A 68 13.65 -16.40 -8.55
CA ALA A 68 13.37 -15.59 -7.37
C ALA A 68 13.30 -16.41 -6.07
N LYS A 69 12.75 -17.63 -6.11
CA LYS A 69 12.70 -18.52 -4.94
C LYS A 69 14.08 -18.97 -4.50
N GLU A 70 14.97 -19.27 -5.45
CA GLU A 70 16.31 -19.79 -5.18
C GLU A 70 17.35 -18.70 -4.91
N SER A 71 17.11 -17.48 -5.38
CA SER A 71 18.07 -16.39 -5.24
C SER A 71 18.26 -15.95 -3.78
N ASN A 72 19.52 -15.78 -3.39
CA ASN A 72 19.95 -15.13 -2.14
C ASN A 72 20.50 -13.72 -2.39
N ASP A 73 20.48 -13.25 -3.64
CA ASP A 73 20.91 -11.90 -4.02
C ASP A 73 19.68 -11.00 -4.15
N GLU A 74 19.60 -9.98 -3.30
CA GLU A 74 18.45 -9.07 -3.21
C GLU A 74 18.11 -8.43 -4.57
N LYS A 75 19.13 -8.14 -5.40
CA LYS A 75 18.98 -7.50 -6.71
C LYS A 75 18.46 -8.47 -7.77
N GLU A 76 18.95 -9.70 -7.77
CA GLU A 76 18.44 -10.77 -8.64
C GLU A 76 16.99 -11.09 -8.27
N LEU A 77 16.67 -11.23 -6.97
CA LEU A 77 15.30 -11.34 -6.47
C LEU A 77 14.41 -10.24 -7.04
N CYS A 78 14.82 -8.98 -6.90
CA CYS A 78 14.05 -7.84 -7.42
C CYS A 78 13.93 -7.86 -8.94
N THR A 79 14.96 -8.26 -9.67
CA THR A 79 14.93 -8.37 -11.14
C THR A 79 13.91 -9.42 -11.59
N ASN A 80 13.91 -10.57 -10.93
CA ASN A 80 12.98 -11.66 -11.24
C ASN A 80 11.53 -11.30 -10.87
N VAL A 81 11.31 -10.66 -9.71
CA VAL A 81 9.97 -10.16 -9.34
C VAL A 81 9.47 -9.12 -10.34
N ALA A 82 10.35 -8.23 -10.78
CA ALA A 82 10.07 -7.28 -11.84
C ALA A 82 9.71 -7.96 -13.18
N SER A 83 10.42 -9.01 -13.58
CA SER A 83 10.06 -9.82 -14.75
C SER A 83 8.68 -10.45 -14.63
N MET A 84 8.33 -11.03 -13.48
CA MET A 84 6.99 -11.57 -13.21
C MET A 84 5.88 -10.51 -13.36
N LEU A 85 6.10 -9.29 -12.84
CA LEU A 85 5.13 -8.20 -12.99
C LEU A 85 4.92 -7.82 -14.46
N CYS A 86 6.00 -7.72 -15.23
CA CYS A 86 5.94 -7.38 -16.65
C CYS A 86 5.32 -8.48 -17.51
N ASP A 87 5.52 -9.76 -17.19
CA ASP A 87 4.89 -10.86 -17.93
C ASP A 87 3.35 -10.84 -17.81
N VAL A 88 2.83 -10.49 -16.62
CA VAL A 88 1.39 -10.30 -16.41
C VAL A 88 0.91 -9.00 -17.09
N HIS A 89 1.68 -7.93 -17.00
CA HIS A 89 1.35 -6.65 -17.60
C HIS A 89 2.57 -5.88 -18.13
N ASP A 90 2.76 -5.91 -19.46
CA ASP A 90 3.84 -5.22 -20.16
C ASP A 90 3.88 -3.69 -19.90
N GLY A 91 2.75 -3.10 -19.52
CA GLY A 91 2.66 -1.67 -19.20
C GLY A 91 3.51 -1.25 -17.99
N PHE A 92 3.98 -2.18 -17.17
CA PHE A 92 4.91 -1.88 -16.07
C PHE A 92 6.36 -1.71 -16.50
N ARG A 93 6.73 -2.10 -17.73
CA ARG A 93 8.13 -2.21 -18.14
C ARG A 93 8.96 -0.95 -17.85
N SER A 94 8.46 0.22 -18.25
CA SER A 94 9.21 1.46 -18.07
C SER A 94 9.42 1.83 -16.60
N SER A 95 8.42 1.62 -15.73
CA SER A 95 8.54 1.95 -14.31
C SER A 95 9.29 0.89 -13.51
N VAL A 96 9.27 -0.36 -13.97
CA VAL A 96 10.11 -1.45 -13.50
C VAL A 96 11.59 -1.20 -13.83
N GLU A 97 11.92 -0.88 -15.08
CA GLU A 97 13.30 -0.57 -15.50
C GLU A 97 13.84 0.63 -14.71
N GLU A 98 13.02 1.67 -14.49
CA GLU A 98 13.36 2.80 -13.62
C GLU A 98 13.63 2.37 -12.17
N ALA A 99 12.80 1.49 -11.61
CA ALA A 99 13.00 0.96 -10.26
C ALA A 99 14.31 0.16 -10.15
N LEU A 100 14.60 -0.70 -11.14
CA LEU A 100 15.82 -1.52 -11.19
C LEU A 100 17.08 -0.64 -11.33
N HIS A 101 17.06 0.38 -12.20
CA HIS A 101 18.15 1.35 -12.27
C HIS A 101 18.33 2.10 -10.95
N GLY A 102 17.22 2.41 -10.26
CA GLY A 102 17.20 3.03 -8.93
C GLY A 102 17.94 2.23 -7.86
N ILE A 103 18.09 0.92 -8.03
CA ILE A 103 18.86 0.03 -7.14
C ILE A 103 20.19 -0.42 -7.76
N GLY A 104 20.60 0.21 -8.87
CA GLY A 104 21.87 -0.05 -9.54
C GLY A 104 21.91 -1.34 -10.35
N VAL A 105 20.77 -1.85 -10.81
CA VAL A 105 20.66 -3.03 -11.69
C VAL A 105 20.42 -2.59 -13.12
N ILE A 106 21.17 -3.14 -14.08
CA ILE A 106 20.83 -3.09 -15.50
C ILE A 106 20.20 -4.42 -15.91
N PRO A 107 18.90 -4.45 -16.26
CA PRO A 107 18.26 -5.68 -16.71
C PRO A 107 18.78 -6.08 -18.10
N THR A 108 19.25 -7.32 -18.24
CA THR A 108 19.56 -7.94 -19.53
C THR A 108 18.39 -8.81 -19.94
N VAL A 109 17.70 -8.40 -21.00
CA VAL A 109 16.48 -9.06 -21.48
C VAL A 109 16.81 -10.46 -22.03
N VAL A 110 16.20 -11.48 -21.44
CA VAL A 110 16.26 -12.87 -21.89
C VAL A 110 14.90 -13.24 -22.49
N TRP A 111 14.90 -13.52 -23.79
CA TRP A 111 13.72 -13.98 -24.51
C TRP A 111 13.63 -15.49 -24.41
N LEU A 112 12.55 -15.99 -23.80
CA LEU A 112 12.30 -17.42 -23.77
C LEU A 112 11.58 -17.88 -25.05
N PRO A 113 11.97 -19.04 -25.61
CA PRO A 113 11.31 -19.59 -26.78
C PRO A 113 9.86 -19.93 -26.46
N ALA A 114 9.02 -19.82 -27.49
CA ALA A 114 7.61 -20.16 -27.44
C ALA A 114 7.42 -21.69 -27.46
N ASP A 115 7.61 -22.36 -26.33
CA ASP A 115 7.22 -23.77 -26.20
C ASP A 115 5.75 -23.87 -25.78
N LYS A 116 4.92 -24.43 -26.66
CA LYS A 116 3.47 -24.55 -26.42
C LYS A 116 3.17 -25.60 -25.36
N ASP A 117 3.95 -26.67 -25.30
CA ASP A 117 3.67 -27.80 -24.41
C ASP A 117 3.90 -27.42 -22.94
N VAL A 118 4.89 -26.57 -22.67
CA VAL A 118 5.16 -26.06 -21.32
C VAL A 118 4.19 -24.94 -20.93
N ALA A 119 3.76 -24.11 -21.89
CA ALA A 119 2.76 -23.06 -21.66
C ALA A 119 1.38 -23.64 -21.27
N ASP A 120 1.00 -24.79 -21.83
CA ASP A 120 -0.27 -25.47 -21.52
C ASP A 120 -0.30 -26.07 -20.11
N GLY A 121 0.86 -26.35 -19.51
CA GLY A 121 0.98 -26.81 -18.11
C GLY A 121 0.87 -25.68 -17.08
N LEU A 122 1.03 -24.42 -17.49
CA LEU A 122 1.03 -23.26 -16.60
C LEU A 122 -0.39 -22.79 -16.30
N VAL A 123 -0.83 -23.04 -15.06
CA VAL A 123 -2.18 -22.69 -14.63
C VAL A 123 -2.28 -21.19 -14.38
N TRP A 124 -2.87 -20.44 -15.31
CA TRP A 124 -3.09 -18.99 -15.20
C TRP A 124 -3.60 -18.49 -13.84
N PRO A 125 -4.54 -19.18 -13.15
CA PRO A 125 -4.87 -18.89 -11.75
C PRO A 125 -3.67 -18.79 -10.80
N LEU A 126 -2.72 -19.73 -10.85
CA LEU A 126 -1.52 -19.73 -10.01
C LEU A 126 -0.68 -18.46 -10.24
N ILE A 127 -0.44 -18.12 -11.51
CA ILE A 127 0.28 -16.90 -11.92
C ILE A 127 -0.39 -15.67 -11.30
N LEU A 128 -1.73 -15.58 -11.37
CA LEU A 128 -2.47 -14.46 -10.82
C LEU A 128 -2.43 -14.37 -9.28
N ILE A 129 -2.40 -15.52 -8.58
CA ILE A 129 -2.24 -15.54 -7.11
C ILE A 129 -0.87 -15.00 -6.73
N ILE A 130 0.20 -15.52 -7.37
CA ILE A 130 1.57 -15.08 -7.11
C ILE A 130 1.72 -13.60 -7.47
N PHE A 131 1.18 -13.17 -8.61
CA PHE A 131 1.14 -11.76 -9.02
C PHE A 131 0.46 -10.88 -7.94
N GLY A 132 -0.70 -11.28 -7.43
CA GLY A 132 -1.38 -10.56 -6.35
C GLY A 132 -0.52 -10.46 -5.09
N CYS A 133 0.18 -11.54 -4.73
CA CYS A 133 1.13 -11.55 -3.63
C CYS A 133 2.30 -10.59 -3.86
N CYS A 134 2.90 -10.58 -5.05
CA CYS A 134 3.98 -9.64 -5.41
C CYS A 134 3.54 -8.18 -5.28
N ILE A 135 2.33 -7.84 -5.74
CA ILE A 135 1.76 -6.50 -5.58
C ILE A 135 1.55 -6.14 -4.11
N ILE A 136 1.07 -7.07 -3.29
CA ILE A 136 0.94 -6.87 -1.84
C ILE A 136 2.29 -6.58 -1.20
N MET A 137 3.33 -7.37 -1.51
CA MET A 137 4.68 -7.17 -0.96
C MET A 137 5.26 -5.82 -1.40
N LEU A 138 5.06 -5.47 -2.68
CA LEU A 138 5.47 -4.18 -3.25
C LEU A 138 4.84 -2.98 -2.53
N LEU A 139 3.54 -3.05 -2.21
CA LEU A 139 2.75 -1.87 -1.80
C LEU A 139 2.40 -1.83 -0.30
N LYS A 140 2.20 -2.97 0.35
CA LYS A 140 1.71 -3.04 1.73
C LYS A 140 2.86 -3.13 2.74
N LYS A 141 2.83 -2.29 3.78
CA LYS A 141 3.82 -2.35 4.86
C LYS A 141 3.53 -3.55 5.76
N LEU A 142 4.50 -4.44 5.84
CA LEU A 142 4.50 -5.62 6.71
C LEU A 142 5.41 -5.34 7.91
N THR A 143 4.95 -5.64 9.12
CA THR A 143 5.61 -5.19 10.37
C THR A 143 6.48 -6.24 11.02
N ASP A 144 6.08 -7.50 10.91
CA ASP A 144 6.72 -8.64 11.57
C ASP A 144 6.32 -9.93 10.85
N GLU A 145 7.13 -10.97 11.05
CA GLU A 145 7.00 -12.24 10.35
C GLU A 145 5.71 -12.99 10.68
N VAL A 146 5.24 -12.93 11.93
CA VAL A 146 4.01 -13.62 12.35
C VAL A 146 2.80 -13.01 11.67
N ASN A 147 2.67 -11.68 11.72
CA ASN A 147 1.60 -10.96 11.03
C ASN A 147 1.71 -11.11 9.52
N PHE A 148 2.93 -11.17 8.96
CA PHE A 148 3.15 -11.45 7.55
C PHE A 148 2.61 -12.81 7.14
N LYS A 149 3.02 -13.89 7.82
CA LYS A 149 2.58 -15.26 7.52
C LYS A 149 1.06 -15.38 7.60
N TYR A 150 0.47 -14.87 8.67
CA TYR A 150 -0.99 -14.85 8.84
C TYR A 150 -1.69 -14.09 7.70
N PHE A 151 -1.21 -12.88 7.39
CA PHE A 151 -1.80 -12.04 6.35
C PHE A 151 -1.68 -12.64 4.95
N MET A 152 -0.52 -13.20 4.62
CA MET A 152 -0.27 -13.81 3.31
C MET A 152 -1.06 -15.10 3.12
N ASN A 153 -1.15 -15.96 4.14
CA ASN A 153 -1.97 -17.17 4.07
C ASN A 153 -3.46 -16.83 3.83
N ASN A 154 -3.99 -15.84 4.55
CA ASN A 154 -5.35 -15.37 4.32
C ASN A 154 -5.52 -14.80 2.90
N SER A 155 -4.55 -14.01 2.45
CA SER A 155 -4.58 -13.44 1.10
C SER A 155 -4.57 -14.50 0.00
N ILE A 156 -3.73 -15.53 0.15
CA ILE A 156 -3.66 -16.65 -0.79
C ILE A 156 -4.98 -17.42 -0.78
N SER A 157 -5.55 -17.69 0.38
CA SER A 157 -6.85 -18.37 0.51
C SER A 157 -7.97 -17.59 -0.19
N GLU A 158 -8.07 -16.28 0.03
CA GLU A 158 -9.09 -15.44 -0.62
C GLU A 158 -8.88 -15.36 -2.14
N LEU A 159 -7.63 -15.21 -2.61
CA LEU A 159 -7.30 -15.23 -4.03
C LEU A 159 -7.62 -16.56 -4.71
N LYS A 160 -7.35 -17.69 -4.03
CA LYS A 160 -7.74 -19.04 -4.48
C LYS A 160 -9.24 -19.16 -4.67
N GLN A 161 -10.03 -18.70 -3.69
CA GLN A 161 -11.50 -18.69 -3.78
C GLN A 161 -12.00 -17.83 -4.95
N ILE A 162 -11.43 -16.63 -5.12
CA ILE A 162 -11.78 -15.72 -6.23
C ILE A 162 -11.53 -16.38 -7.60
N LEU A 163 -10.46 -17.17 -7.71
CA LEU A 163 -10.02 -17.76 -8.96
C LEU A 163 -10.56 -19.18 -9.20
N GLY A 164 -11.22 -19.79 -8.21
CA GLY A 164 -11.66 -21.18 -8.24
C GLY A 164 -10.48 -22.15 -8.35
N TYR A 165 -9.40 -21.89 -7.61
CA TYR A 165 -8.17 -22.66 -7.68
C TYR A 165 -7.88 -23.37 -6.34
N ASP A 166 -7.86 -24.70 -6.38
CA ASP A 166 -7.80 -25.57 -5.19
C ASP A 166 -6.53 -26.41 -5.15
N ALA A 167 -5.38 -25.79 -5.45
CA ALA A 167 -4.08 -26.44 -5.24
C ALA A 167 -3.46 -25.94 -3.94
N ASP A 168 -2.73 -26.80 -3.25
CA ASP A 168 -1.87 -26.38 -2.15
C ASP A 168 -0.79 -25.45 -2.68
N LEU A 169 -0.66 -24.29 -2.03
CA LEU A 169 0.25 -23.24 -2.45
C LEU A 169 0.78 -22.57 -1.19
N ASP A 170 2.10 -22.63 -1.04
CA ASP A 170 2.81 -21.92 0.01
C ASP A 170 2.96 -20.44 -0.31
N ILE A 171 3.33 -19.67 0.71
CA ILE A 171 3.69 -18.27 0.53
C ILE A 171 4.84 -18.17 -0.47
N PRO A 172 4.72 -17.35 -1.54
CA PRO A 172 5.71 -17.30 -2.62
C PRO A 172 7.14 -16.97 -2.13
N PHE A 173 7.24 -16.04 -1.18
CA PHE A 173 8.49 -15.55 -0.60
C PHE A 173 8.36 -15.44 0.91
N ASP A 174 9.44 -15.67 1.64
CA ASP A 174 9.48 -15.45 3.08
C ASP A 174 9.42 -13.94 3.43
N PHE A 175 9.45 -13.66 4.73
CA PHE A 175 9.35 -12.29 5.24
C PHE A 175 10.56 -11.43 4.86
N GLU A 176 11.76 -11.99 4.83
CA GLU A 176 13.00 -11.24 4.52
C GLU A 176 12.97 -10.79 3.05
N LYS A 177 12.69 -11.72 2.13
CA LYS A 177 12.50 -11.42 0.71
C LYS A 177 11.36 -10.42 0.47
N ALA A 178 10.25 -10.54 1.20
CA ALA A 178 9.15 -9.58 1.10
C ALA A 178 9.58 -8.14 1.51
N ILE A 179 10.42 -8.02 2.53
CA ILE A 179 10.99 -6.73 2.96
C ILE A 179 11.95 -6.17 1.90
N GLU A 180 12.80 -7.00 1.29
CA GLU A 180 13.70 -6.61 0.21
C GLU A 180 12.95 -6.12 -1.02
N ILE A 181 11.96 -6.89 -1.50
CA ILE A 181 11.09 -6.52 -2.63
C ILE A 181 10.45 -5.15 -2.38
N ARG A 182 9.93 -4.94 -1.16
CA ARG A 182 9.30 -3.68 -0.78
C ARG A 182 10.31 -2.53 -0.71
N ARG A 183 11.49 -2.77 -0.14
CA ARG A 183 12.55 -1.77 0.05
C ARG A 183 13.10 -1.30 -1.29
N ASP A 184 13.29 -2.22 -2.23
CA ASP A 184 14.05 -1.97 -3.45
C ASP A 184 13.13 -1.62 -4.63
N LEU A 185 12.08 -2.41 -4.88
CA LEU A 185 11.09 -2.10 -5.92
C LEU A 185 9.99 -1.16 -5.40
N GLY A 186 9.50 -1.42 -4.19
CA GLY A 186 8.36 -0.69 -3.60
C GLY A 186 8.68 0.77 -3.28
N TYR A 187 9.95 1.19 -3.26
CA TYR A 187 10.31 2.58 -3.06
C TYR A 187 10.05 3.45 -4.31
N SER A 188 10.12 2.87 -5.51
CA SER A 188 9.85 3.56 -6.77
C SER A 188 8.43 4.12 -6.79
N SER A 189 8.30 5.45 -6.72
CA SER A 189 7.00 6.12 -6.76
C SER A 189 6.26 5.84 -8.07
N ARG A 190 6.99 5.78 -9.19
CA ARG A 190 6.39 5.52 -10.50
C ARG A 190 5.83 4.11 -10.60
N LEU A 191 6.59 3.10 -10.15
CA LEU A 191 6.11 1.71 -10.17
C LEU A 191 4.88 1.53 -9.27
N ARG A 192 4.88 2.15 -8.09
CA ARG A 192 3.70 2.15 -7.20
C ARG A 192 2.48 2.79 -7.85
N GLN A 193 2.66 3.94 -8.50
CA GLN A 193 1.58 4.64 -9.19
C GLN A 193 1.02 3.80 -10.35
N ASP A 194 1.89 3.23 -11.17
CA ASP A 194 1.47 2.39 -12.29
C ASP A 194 0.75 1.13 -11.79
N ALA A 195 1.25 0.48 -10.73
CA ALA A 195 0.58 -0.65 -10.10
C ALA A 195 -0.84 -0.29 -9.62
N ILE A 196 -1.02 0.82 -8.89
CA ILE A 196 -2.34 1.27 -8.44
C ILE A 196 -3.26 1.63 -9.63
N ARG A 197 -2.74 2.32 -10.65
CA ARG A 197 -3.51 2.65 -11.88
C ARG A 197 -3.97 1.39 -12.59
N PHE A 198 -3.09 0.40 -12.72
CA PHE A 198 -3.41 -0.90 -13.32
C PHE A 198 -4.51 -1.61 -12.53
N ILE A 199 -4.37 -1.70 -11.20
CA ILE A 199 -5.34 -2.33 -10.31
C ILE A 199 -6.72 -1.66 -10.46
N LEU A 200 -6.79 -0.32 -10.39
CA LEU A 200 -8.04 0.42 -10.51
C LEU A 200 -8.69 0.28 -11.89
N LYS A 201 -7.87 0.28 -12.95
CA LYS A 201 -8.35 0.09 -14.32
C LYS A 201 -8.91 -1.33 -14.52
N LYS A 202 -8.23 -2.34 -13.98
CA LYS A 202 -8.59 -3.75 -14.18
C LYS A 202 -9.72 -4.21 -13.25
N SER A 203 -9.83 -3.67 -12.04
CA SER A 203 -10.92 -4.01 -11.10
C SER A 203 -12.31 -3.66 -11.62
N ASN A 204 -12.40 -2.70 -12.55
CA ASN A 204 -13.66 -2.27 -13.18
C ASN A 204 -13.82 -2.83 -14.60
N SER A 205 -12.93 -3.71 -15.06
CA SER A 205 -13.01 -4.28 -16.41
C SER A 205 -14.15 -5.30 -16.48
N THR A 206 -15.09 -5.08 -17.40
CA THR A 206 -16.18 -6.01 -17.72
C THR A 206 -15.83 -6.95 -18.87
N ALA A 207 -14.64 -6.80 -19.46
CA ALA A 207 -14.21 -7.65 -20.57
C ALA A 207 -14.07 -9.11 -20.10
N GLN A 208 -14.72 -10.04 -20.80
CA GLN A 208 -14.74 -11.46 -20.42
C GLN A 208 -13.33 -12.05 -20.25
N LYS A 209 -12.39 -11.68 -21.13
CA LYS A 209 -10.97 -12.10 -21.07
C LYS A 209 -10.24 -11.63 -19.80
N ASP A 210 -10.72 -10.56 -19.17
CA ASP A 210 -10.14 -9.97 -17.98
C ASP A 210 -10.84 -10.42 -16.68
N ARG A 211 -11.83 -11.31 -16.73
CA ARG A 211 -12.67 -11.61 -15.54
C ARG A 211 -11.85 -12.07 -14.32
N LYS A 212 -10.88 -12.98 -14.53
CA LYS A 212 -10.02 -13.50 -13.45
C LYS A 212 -9.11 -12.41 -12.88
N ILE A 213 -8.44 -11.65 -13.74
CA ILE A 213 -7.54 -10.56 -13.31
C ILE A 213 -8.31 -9.40 -12.66
N SER A 214 -9.55 -9.15 -13.12
CA SER A 214 -10.47 -8.18 -12.52
C SER A 214 -10.82 -8.56 -11.09
N GLY A 215 -11.14 -9.83 -10.83
CA GLY A 215 -11.37 -10.34 -9.46
C GLY A 215 -10.16 -10.13 -8.54
N VAL A 216 -8.95 -10.47 -9.01
CA VAL A 216 -7.71 -10.21 -8.27
C VAL A 216 -7.49 -8.72 -8.01
N CYS A 217 -7.68 -7.87 -9.02
CA CYS A 217 -7.51 -6.42 -8.86
C CYS A 217 -8.56 -5.82 -7.91
N HIS A 218 -9.79 -6.34 -7.92
CA HIS A 218 -10.83 -5.93 -6.97
C HIS A 218 -10.44 -6.28 -5.53
N TYR A 219 -9.91 -7.48 -5.31
CA TYR A 219 -9.35 -7.87 -4.01
C TYR A 219 -8.20 -6.94 -3.58
N LEU A 220 -7.24 -6.69 -4.48
CA LEU A 220 -6.11 -5.80 -4.22
C LEU A 220 -6.57 -4.38 -3.89
N CYS A 221 -7.59 -3.85 -4.56
CA CYS A 221 -8.20 -2.55 -4.21
C CYS A 221 -8.61 -2.52 -2.73
N ASN A 222 -9.30 -3.56 -2.25
CA ASN A 222 -9.80 -3.62 -0.88
C ASN A 222 -8.66 -3.75 0.14
N VAL A 223 -7.68 -4.60 -0.14
CA VAL A 223 -6.52 -4.84 0.73
C VAL A 223 -5.61 -3.62 0.87
N LEU A 224 -5.43 -2.88 -0.22
CA LEU A 224 -4.51 -1.76 -0.30
C LEU A 224 -5.19 -0.44 0.09
N ALA A 225 -6.51 -0.33 0.00
CA ALA A 225 -7.26 0.85 0.41
C ALA A 225 -6.92 1.23 1.87
N TRP A 226 -6.63 2.51 2.07
CA TRP A 226 -6.27 3.10 3.36
C TRP A 226 -5.00 2.51 4.00
N SER A 227 -4.18 1.80 3.23
CA SER A 227 -2.87 1.33 3.70
C SER A 227 -2.01 2.52 4.12
N GLU A 228 -1.29 2.34 5.23
CA GLU A 228 -0.49 3.39 5.90
C GLU A 228 -1.28 4.60 6.44
N MET A 229 -2.62 4.55 6.42
CA MET A 229 -3.50 5.63 6.92
C MET A 229 -4.36 5.20 8.12
N ARG A 230 -4.03 4.09 8.79
CA ARG A 230 -4.78 3.59 9.96
C ARG A 230 -4.94 4.65 11.06
N HIS A 231 -3.95 5.53 11.25
CA HIS A 231 -4.02 6.61 12.23
C HIS A 231 -5.15 7.61 11.96
N PHE A 232 -5.48 7.89 10.70
CA PHE A 232 -6.64 8.72 10.37
C PHE A 232 -7.93 8.10 10.88
N LYS A 233 -8.11 6.79 10.71
CA LYS A 233 -9.29 6.06 11.20
C LYS A 233 -9.38 6.10 12.72
N VAL A 234 -8.29 5.81 13.43
CA VAL A 234 -8.29 5.79 14.90
C VAL A 234 -8.56 7.19 15.47
N ILE A 235 -7.94 8.23 14.91
CA ILE A 235 -8.23 9.63 15.32
C ILE A 235 -9.68 10.01 15.02
N LYS A 236 -10.21 9.61 13.85
CA LYS A 236 -11.61 9.86 13.46
C LYS A 236 -12.59 9.30 14.48
N GLU A 237 -12.49 8.01 14.76
CA GLU A 237 -13.46 7.30 15.59
C GLU A 237 -13.34 7.68 17.06
N SER A 238 -12.11 7.84 17.57
CA SER A 238 -11.89 8.15 19.00
C SER A 238 -12.05 9.63 19.34
N LEU A 239 -11.72 10.56 18.44
CA LEU A 239 -11.62 11.99 18.77
C LEU A 239 -12.58 12.87 17.99
N VAL A 240 -12.64 12.72 16.66
CA VAL A 240 -13.40 13.64 15.80
C VAL A 240 -14.89 13.35 15.89
N LYS A 241 -15.30 12.10 15.73
CA LYS A 241 -16.71 11.69 15.74
C LYS A 241 -17.42 11.99 17.08
N PRO A 242 -16.79 11.78 18.26
CA PRO A 242 -17.37 12.20 19.54
C PRO A 242 -17.28 13.71 19.80
N LYS A 243 -16.71 14.50 18.86
CA LYS A 243 -16.45 15.94 19.01
C LYS A 243 -15.63 16.25 20.26
N SER A 244 -14.57 15.48 20.52
CA SER A 244 -13.82 15.56 21.76
C SER A 244 -13.21 16.95 22.00
N LEU A 245 -13.47 17.53 23.17
CA LEU A 245 -12.90 18.82 23.60
C LEU A 245 -11.36 18.83 23.62
N ILE A 246 -10.71 17.67 23.68
CA ILE A 246 -9.25 17.61 23.66
C ILE A 246 -8.65 18.21 22.38
N LEU A 247 -9.39 18.19 21.27
CA LEU A 247 -8.96 18.76 19.99
C LEU A 247 -8.77 20.28 20.06
N LEU A 248 -9.33 20.93 21.10
CA LEU A 248 -9.15 22.35 21.37
C LEU A 248 -8.01 22.63 22.36
N HIS A 249 -7.37 21.60 22.91
CA HIS A 249 -6.39 21.76 23.97
C HIS A 249 -5.08 22.39 23.44
N PRO A 250 -4.55 23.47 24.06
CA PRO A 250 -3.39 24.20 23.55
C PRO A 250 -2.13 23.35 23.35
N ARG A 251 -1.90 22.36 24.24
CA ARG A 251 -0.73 21.46 24.16
C ARG A 251 -0.68 20.61 22.87
N ILE A 252 -1.81 20.40 22.19
CA ILE A 252 -1.86 19.61 20.94
C ILE A 252 -2.32 20.42 19.73
N ALA A 253 -2.59 21.71 19.88
CA ALA A 253 -3.15 22.58 18.83
C ALA A 253 -2.34 22.53 17.51
N ARG A 254 -1.00 22.49 17.59
CA ARG A 254 -0.12 22.36 16.41
C ARG A 254 -0.31 21.04 15.66
N GLN A 255 -0.50 19.92 16.37
CA GLN A 255 -0.76 18.63 15.74
C GLN A 255 -2.16 18.57 15.16
N VAL A 256 -3.15 19.17 15.83
CA VAL A 256 -4.53 19.27 15.32
C VAL A 256 -4.58 20.07 14.03
N GLU A 257 -3.93 21.24 13.98
CA GLU A 257 -3.86 22.04 12.74
C GLU A 257 -3.16 21.27 11.61
N ALA A 258 -2.05 20.61 11.91
CA ALA A 258 -1.36 19.78 10.92
C ALA A 258 -2.23 18.62 10.43
N PHE A 259 -3.01 18.00 11.33
CA PHE A 259 -3.91 16.90 10.99
C PHE A 259 -5.05 17.39 10.11
N THR A 260 -5.67 18.52 10.42
CA THR A 260 -6.70 19.15 9.58
C THR A 260 -6.20 19.38 8.16
N LYS A 261 -5.00 19.95 7.98
CA LYS A 261 -4.40 20.16 6.65
C LYS A 261 -4.14 18.84 5.92
N ALA A 262 -3.69 17.82 6.63
CA ALA A 262 -3.48 16.50 6.04
C ALA A 262 -4.80 15.85 5.61
N CYS A 263 -5.86 15.97 6.41
CA CYS A 263 -7.20 15.50 6.06
C CYS A 263 -7.74 16.21 4.81
N GLU A 264 -7.56 17.53 4.71
CA GLU A 264 -7.95 18.33 3.54
C GLU A 264 -7.20 17.89 2.28
N SER A 265 -5.89 17.64 2.39
CA SER A 265 -5.06 17.13 1.29
C SER A 265 -5.48 15.72 0.85
N VAL A 266 -5.75 14.82 1.79
CA VAL A 266 -6.26 13.47 1.49
C VAL A 266 -7.64 13.55 0.84
N GLN A 267 -8.52 14.40 1.36
CA GLN A 267 -9.87 14.58 0.86
C GLN A 267 -9.89 15.24 -0.52
N SER A 268 -8.95 16.12 -0.86
CA SER A 268 -8.92 16.75 -2.18
C SER A 268 -8.32 15.85 -3.27
N HIS A 269 -7.56 14.82 -2.89
CA HIS A 269 -6.90 13.92 -3.82
C HIS A 269 -7.88 13.03 -4.62
N ILE A 270 -7.65 12.82 -5.91
CA ILE A 270 -8.55 12.05 -6.81
C ILE A 270 -8.86 10.62 -6.33
N CYS A 271 -7.95 10.03 -5.55
CA CYS A 271 -8.07 8.70 -4.93
C CYS A 271 -7.70 8.78 -3.44
N PRO A 272 -8.57 9.23 -2.53
CA PRO A 272 -8.23 9.41 -1.12
C PRO A 272 -7.73 8.12 -0.46
N GLN A 273 -8.34 6.98 -0.80
CA GLN A 273 -8.00 5.67 -0.24
C GLN A 273 -6.61 5.16 -0.66
N PHE A 274 -6.03 5.68 -1.74
CA PHE A 274 -4.68 5.32 -2.21
C PHE A 274 -3.70 6.50 -2.11
N PHE A 275 -4.03 7.50 -1.29
CA PHE A 275 -3.25 8.74 -1.15
C PHE A 275 -1.76 8.48 -0.89
N MET A 276 -1.43 7.54 0.01
CA MET A 276 -0.04 7.20 0.37
C MET A 276 0.79 6.62 -0.79
N PHE A 277 0.15 6.19 -1.88
CA PHE A 277 0.80 5.64 -3.06
C PHE A 277 0.82 6.61 -4.24
N LEU A 278 -0.22 7.44 -4.37
CA LEU A 278 -0.45 8.25 -5.57
C LEU A 278 -0.08 9.73 -5.38
N ALA A 279 -0.19 10.26 -4.16
CA ALA A 279 0.05 11.67 -3.92
C ALA A 279 1.55 12.03 -4.06
N PRO A 280 1.86 13.31 -4.36
CA PRO A 280 3.22 13.81 -4.34
C PRO A 280 3.92 13.55 -2.99
N VAL A 281 5.24 13.34 -3.02
CA VAL A 281 6.03 13.04 -1.81
C VAL A 281 5.86 14.13 -0.73
N SER A 282 5.75 15.41 -1.14
CA SER A 282 5.49 16.55 -0.25
C SER A 282 4.24 16.35 0.60
N ASP A 283 3.17 15.84 -0.03
CA ASP A 283 1.84 15.73 0.56
C ASP A 283 1.76 14.47 1.42
N VAL A 284 2.35 13.37 0.93
CA VAL A 284 2.52 12.13 1.70
C VAL A 284 3.28 12.40 3.00
N ILE A 285 4.32 13.24 2.99
CA ILE A 285 5.07 13.62 4.20
C ILE A 285 4.17 14.31 5.23
N GLN A 286 3.22 15.16 4.79
CA GLN A 286 2.29 15.83 5.70
C GLN A 286 1.30 14.84 6.35
N ALA A 287 0.94 13.77 5.65
CA ALA A 287 0.02 12.75 6.16
C ALA A 287 0.68 11.68 7.05
N ARG A 288 2.01 11.70 7.23
CA ARG A 288 2.73 10.64 7.97
C ARG A 288 2.34 10.59 9.45
N PRO A 289 2.26 9.38 10.06
CA PRO A 289 1.97 9.22 11.50
C PRO A 289 2.90 10.01 12.42
N SER A 290 4.17 10.19 12.02
CA SER A 290 5.16 10.93 12.82
C SER A 290 4.80 12.39 13.06
N ARG A 291 3.90 12.97 12.27
CA ARG A 291 3.37 14.34 12.44
C ARG A 291 2.33 14.46 13.55
N PHE A 292 1.75 13.34 13.99
CA PHE A 292 0.56 13.29 14.87
C PHE A 292 0.77 12.39 16.08
N ARG A 293 2.00 12.19 16.54
CA ARG A 293 2.35 11.18 17.56
C ARG A 293 1.49 11.26 18.82
N THR A 294 1.27 12.47 19.36
CA THR A 294 0.48 12.66 20.58
C THR A 294 -1.00 12.42 20.32
N LEU A 295 -1.53 12.91 19.19
CA LEU A 295 -2.93 12.66 18.81
C LEU A 295 -3.20 11.16 18.62
N ILE A 296 -2.29 10.45 17.95
CA ILE A 296 -2.37 9.01 17.75
C ILE A 296 -2.35 8.29 19.10
N ALA A 297 -1.41 8.64 19.97
CA ALA A 297 -1.28 8.03 21.30
C ALA A 297 -2.57 8.21 22.13
N ILE A 298 -3.15 9.41 22.15
CA ILE A 298 -4.41 9.67 22.85
C ILE A 298 -5.55 8.84 22.24
N ALA A 299 -5.68 8.85 20.92
CA ALA A 299 -6.76 8.13 20.24
C ALA A 299 -6.68 6.60 20.45
N GLN A 300 -5.46 6.03 20.49
CA GLN A 300 -5.22 4.62 20.78
C GLN A 300 -5.51 4.27 22.25
N GLU A 301 -5.15 5.15 23.17
CA GLU A 301 -5.42 4.96 24.60
C GLU A 301 -6.93 5.05 24.92
N LEU A 302 -7.69 5.82 24.15
CA LEU A 302 -9.15 5.88 24.24
C LEU A 302 -9.85 4.68 23.59
N GLU A 303 -9.31 4.14 22.49
CA GLU A 303 -9.86 2.93 21.83
C GLU A 303 -9.70 1.67 22.71
N ARG A 304 -8.75 1.70 23.64
CA ARG A 304 -8.43 0.60 24.54
C ARG A 304 -9.58 0.30 25.50
N LYS A 305 -10.16 -0.89 25.39
CA LYS A 305 -11.08 -1.48 26.38
C LYS A 305 -10.28 -2.44 27.29
N GLY A 306 -9.86 -2.00 28.48
CA GLY A 306 -9.29 -2.88 29.53
C GLY A 306 -7.77 -2.77 29.82
N ASN A 307 -7.26 -3.72 30.63
CA ASN A 307 -5.97 -3.70 31.36
C ASN A 307 -4.69 -3.94 30.52
N ASN A 308 -4.73 -3.93 29.19
CA ASN A 308 -3.50 -4.18 28.43
C ASN A 308 -2.53 -2.99 28.54
N CYS A 309 -1.26 -3.21 28.87
CA CYS A 309 -0.26 -2.14 28.95
C CYS A 309 -0.08 -1.42 27.59
N PRO A 310 -0.07 -0.07 27.57
CA PRO A 310 0.05 0.71 26.34
C PRO A 310 1.32 0.36 25.59
N ILE A 311 1.21 0.17 24.26
CA ILE A 311 2.40 0.17 23.40
C ILE A 311 2.77 1.64 23.23
N PRO A 312 3.89 2.12 23.79
CA PRO A 312 4.19 3.53 23.75
C PRO A 312 4.42 3.97 22.31
N VAL A 313 3.71 5.00 21.85
CA VAL A 313 4.02 5.64 20.57
C VAL A 313 5.35 6.37 20.73
N LYS A 314 6.39 5.89 20.04
CA LYS A 314 7.74 6.45 20.14
C LYS A 314 7.72 7.97 19.89
N GLY A 315 8.16 8.74 20.90
CA GLY A 315 8.27 10.19 20.85
C GLY A 315 6.98 10.96 21.11
N ALA A 316 5.93 10.34 21.66
CA ALA A 316 4.82 11.05 22.28
C ALA A 316 5.16 11.43 23.73
N ASP A 317 4.69 12.60 24.19
CA ASP A 317 4.77 13.01 25.60
C ASP A 317 3.69 12.28 26.41
N TRP A 318 4.09 11.24 27.14
CA TRP A 318 3.15 10.35 27.83
C TRP A 318 2.41 11.03 28.98
N LYS A 319 3.02 12.02 29.63
CA LYS A 319 2.35 12.81 30.67
C LYS A 319 1.19 13.60 30.08
N VAL A 320 1.43 14.25 28.94
CA VAL A 320 0.37 14.96 28.20
C VAL A 320 -0.71 14.01 27.70
N VAL A 321 -0.35 12.82 27.22
CA VAL A 321 -1.33 11.81 26.80
C VAL A 321 -2.24 11.42 27.96
N GLN A 322 -1.68 11.07 29.12
CA GLN A 322 -2.46 10.67 30.30
C GLN A 322 -3.38 11.79 30.80
N ASP A 323 -2.86 13.02 30.90
CA ASP A 323 -3.65 14.20 31.31
C ASP A 323 -4.88 14.38 30.40
N LEU A 324 -4.69 14.29 29.07
CA LEU A 324 -5.75 14.54 28.09
C LEU A 324 -6.73 13.38 27.95
N VAL A 325 -6.26 12.14 28.10
CA VAL A 325 -7.14 10.96 28.17
C VAL A 325 -8.03 11.05 29.41
N LYS A 326 -7.47 11.41 30.57
CA LYS A 326 -8.25 11.63 31.78
C LYS A 326 -9.31 12.71 31.56
N LEU A 327 -8.92 13.86 31.01
CA LEU A 327 -9.85 14.94 30.68
C LEU A 327 -10.99 14.48 29.75
N HIS A 328 -10.68 13.69 28.72
CA HIS A 328 -11.70 13.11 27.85
C HIS A 328 -12.66 12.19 28.62
N ARG A 329 -12.13 11.26 29.43
CA ARG A 329 -12.95 10.32 30.20
C ARG A 329 -13.80 11.03 31.26
N ASP A 330 -13.29 12.06 31.90
CA ASP A 330 -14.06 12.85 32.87
C ASP A 330 -15.22 13.62 32.18
N THR A 331 -15.04 14.02 30.92
CA THR A 331 -16.05 14.76 30.15
C THR A 331 -17.12 13.85 29.54
N TYR A 332 -16.74 12.68 29.04
CA TYR A 332 -17.63 11.80 28.25
C TYR A 332 -17.94 10.45 28.91
N GLY A 333 -17.20 10.05 29.96
CA GLY A 333 -17.27 8.73 30.58
C GLY A 333 -18.33 8.56 31.67
N CYS A 334 -19.09 9.60 32.03
CA CYS A 334 -20.18 9.51 33.01
C CYS A 334 -21.52 9.01 32.45
N ASN A 335 -21.62 8.66 31.16
CA ASN A 335 -22.90 8.28 30.52
C ASN A 335 -22.99 6.80 30.09
N SER A 336 -22.12 5.92 30.60
CA SER A 336 -22.17 4.49 30.30
C SER A 336 -22.20 3.64 31.58
N SER A 337 -23.21 3.89 32.40
CA SER A 337 -23.69 2.99 33.46
C SER A 337 -25.05 2.44 33.07
#